data_AF-A0A9Y3SAX5-F1
#
_entry.id   AF-A0A9Y3SAX5-F1
#
_cell.length_a   1.000
_cell.length_b   1.000
_cell.length_c   1.000
_cell.angle_alpha   90.00
_cell.angle_beta   90.00
_cell.angle_gamma   90.00
#
_symmetry.space_group_name_H-M   'P 1'
#
loop_
_entity.id
_entity.type
_entity.pdbx_description
1 polymer ?
#
loop_
_entity_poly.entity_id
_entity_poly.type
_entity_poly.pdbx_seq_one_letter_code
_entity_poly.pdbx_strand_id
1 'polypeptide(L)'
;LTNYLFPIWTYSYLAFLFPVFLLTDFLRYKPLIILQGFFLITNYILLCFVPGLPAMTFLQVNYAVVTSTEVAYFSYIYSVIPVENYQRATGYLRSAMLAGYTFGATLGQMLVSLAGLDYFYINTITLGIVSVAFLVSFWLPMPQTSMFFKGAAAAFSVGYIKVTWVVWGELALGMFSAVGSGAVFLMAFTSSIWVCYVGYAIFKSCYMLLITITTFQIASNLSMECYALTFGINTFVALSLQTIITVTVVDEAALGLDIVTQFIIYGSYYAVISLLFLIRGTYTACVNKPCLRHTEDKEPECVEEVIAAERL
;
A
#
# COMPACT_ATOMS: atom_id res chain seq x y z
N LEU A 1 4.42 13.23 -24.28
CA LEU A 1 4.28 13.97 -23.00
C LEU A 1 4.13 13.02 -21.81
N THR A 2 3.16 12.11 -21.83
CA THR A 2 2.92 11.11 -20.78
C THR A 2 4.11 10.19 -20.52
N ASN A 3 4.73 9.64 -21.57
CA ASN A 3 5.92 8.77 -21.43
C ASN A 3 7.18 9.51 -20.95
N TYR A 4 7.23 10.84 -21.08
CA TYR A 4 8.35 11.65 -20.60
C TYR A 4 8.19 12.04 -19.13
N LEU A 5 6.99 12.46 -18.71
CA LEU A 5 6.76 13.00 -17.38
C LEU A 5 6.59 11.90 -16.32
N PHE A 6 5.99 10.76 -16.69
CA PHE A 6 5.65 9.70 -15.75
C PHE A 6 6.87 8.98 -15.13
N PRO A 7 7.95 8.67 -15.88
CA PRO A 7 9.14 8.03 -15.31
C PRO A 7 9.92 8.93 -14.35
N ILE A 8 9.89 10.27 -14.56
CA ILE A 8 10.65 11.24 -13.74
C ILE A 8 10.33 11.10 -12.25
N TRP A 9 9.04 10.94 -11.91
CA TRP A 9 8.64 10.72 -10.52
C TRP A 9 9.21 9.42 -9.98
N THR A 10 9.10 8.32 -10.73
CA THR A 10 9.59 7.00 -10.30
C THR A 10 11.10 7.02 -10.06
N TYR A 11 11.86 7.60 -10.98
CA TYR A 11 13.32 7.70 -10.88
C TYR A 11 13.75 8.60 -9.72
N SER A 12 13.11 9.76 -9.59
CA SER A 12 13.36 10.68 -8.48
C SER A 12 13.01 10.02 -7.14
N TYR A 13 11.93 9.24 -7.08
CA TYR A 13 11.50 8.59 -5.85
C TYR A 13 12.54 7.57 -5.41
N LEU A 14 13.00 6.69 -6.31
CA LEU A 14 14.07 5.74 -5.99
C LEU A 14 15.34 6.46 -5.52
N ALA A 15 15.72 7.55 -6.19
CA ALA A 15 16.91 8.33 -5.84
C ALA A 15 16.81 9.00 -4.46
N PHE A 16 15.67 9.57 -4.10
CA PHE A 16 15.47 10.27 -2.82
C PHE A 16 15.13 9.33 -1.66
N LEU A 17 14.65 8.11 -1.92
CA LEU A 17 14.31 7.15 -0.87
C LEU A 17 15.49 6.89 0.06
N PHE A 18 16.68 6.63 -0.49
CA PHE A 18 17.86 6.30 0.30
C PHE A 18 18.37 7.49 1.15
N PRO A 19 18.56 8.71 0.60
CA PRO A 19 18.88 9.90 1.38
C PRO A 19 17.85 10.19 2.47
N VAL A 20 16.54 10.14 2.16
CA VAL A 20 15.48 10.40 3.13
C VAL A 20 15.49 9.38 4.25
N PHE A 21 15.73 8.11 3.93
CA PHE A 21 15.85 7.05 4.92
C PHE A 21 16.98 7.34 5.92
N LEU A 22 18.17 7.69 5.44
CA LEU A 22 19.30 8.09 6.29
C LEU A 22 19.00 9.37 7.10
N LEU A 23 18.37 10.35 6.47
CA LEU A 23 18.05 11.64 7.09
C LEU A 23 16.98 11.48 8.19
N THR A 24 16.15 10.45 8.11
CA THR A 24 15.13 10.13 9.10
C THR A 24 15.76 9.84 10.46
N ASP A 25 16.87 9.10 10.47
CA ASP A 25 17.61 8.78 11.67
C ASP A 25 18.33 9.99 12.25
N PHE A 26 18.95 10.80 11.39
CA PHE A 26 19.69 11.99 11.82
C PHE A 26 18.75 13.06 12.40
N LEU A 27 17.60 13.29 11.76
CA LEU A 27 16.67 14.37 12.12
C LEU A 27 15.60 13.96 13.14
N ARG A 28 15.55 12.68 13.57
CA ARG A 28 14.52 12.18 14.50
C ARG A 28 13.10 12.46 14.03
N TYR A 29 12.83 12.13 12.76
CA TYR A 29 11.51 12.09 12.13
C TYR A 29 10.73 13.41 12.01
N LYS A 30 10.54 14.19 13.08
CA LYS A 30 9.69 15.41 13.10
C LYS A 30 10.10 16.45 12.04
N PRO A 31 11.39 16.81 11.87
CA PRO A 31 11.80 17.75 10.82
C PRO A 31 11.52 17.24 9.41
N LEU A 32 11.50 15.91 9.19
CA LEU A 32 11.10 15.35 7.89
C LEU A 32 9.61 15.52 7.60
N ILE A 33 8.75 15.44 8.62
CA ILE A 33 7.30 15.68 8.45
C ILE A 33 7.04 17.14 8.09
N ILE A 34 7.75 18.06 8.74
CA ILE A 34 7.69 19.50 8.42
C ILE A 34 8.19 19.71 6.99
N LEU A 35 9.33 19.11 6.64
CA LEU A 35 9.88 19.17 5.28
C LEU A 35 8.89 18.64 4.23
N GLN A 36 8.24 17.51 4.51
CA GLN A 36 7.21 16.93 3.65
C GLN A 36 6.05 17.91 3.42
N GLY A 37 5.54 18.55 4.48
CA GLY A 37 4.46 19.53 4.36
C GLY A 37 4.87 20.76 3.53
N PHE A 38 6.12 21.24 3.68
CA PHE A 38 6.66 22.33 2.86
C PHE A 38 6.70 21.98 1.36
N PHE A 39 7.20 20.79 1.02
CA PHE A 39 7.21 20.31 -0.36
C PHE A 39 5.79 20.12 -0.92
N LEU A 40 4.84 19.68 -0.10
CA LEU A 40 3.45 19.52 -0.50
C LEU A 40 2.78 20.87 -0.80
N ILE A 41 2.99 21.89 0.04
CA ILE A 41 2.54 23.27 -0.21
C ILE A 41 3.11 23.77 -1.53
N THR A 42 4.42 23.59 -1.74
CA THR A 42 5.12 23.99 -2.96
C THR A 42 4.45 23.38 -4.20
N ASN A 43 4.18 22.07 -4.19
CA ASN A 43 3.49 21.39 -5.30
C ASN A 43 2.13 22.01 -5.65
N TYR A 44 1.29 22.29 -4.65
CA TYR A 44 -0.03 22.87 -4.91
C TYR A 44 0.03 24.34 -5.32
N ILE A 45 1.03 25.11 -4.86
CA ILE A 45 1.30 26.46 -5.39
C ILE A 45 1.68 26.38 -6.88
N LEU A 46 2.57 25.45 -7.25
CA LEU A 46 2.94 25.23 -8.65
C LEU A 46 1.72 24.87 -9.52
N LEU A 47 0.85 23.98 -9.04
CA LEU A 47 -0.38 23.59 -9.76
C LEU A 47 -1.37 24.75 -9.93
N CYS A 48 -1.44 25.69 -8.97
CA CYS A 48 -2.35 26.82 -9.05
C CYS A 48 -1.84 27.93 -9.97
N PHE A 49 -0.54 28.24 -9.94
CA PHE A 49 -0.04 29.51 -10.49
C PHE A 49 0.97 29.36 -11.64
N VAL A 50 1.58 28.18 -11.83
CA VAL A 50 2.70 28.03 -12.76
C VAL A 50 2.33 27.10 -13.92
N PRO A 51 2.01 27.65 -15.11
CA PRO A 51 1.83 26.83 -16.30
C PRO A 51 3.17 26.42 -16.91
N GLY A 52 3.19 25.27 -17.59
CA GLY A 52 4.30 24.87 -18.46
C GLY A 52 4.99 23.56 -18.08
N LEU A 53 5.74 23.02 -19.04
CA LEU A 53 6.42 21.72 -18.91
C LEU A 53 7.54 21.71 -17.84
N PRO A 54 8.40 22.74 -17.73
CA PRO A 54 9.43 22.77 -16.67
C PRO A 54 8.84 22.76 -15.26
N ALA A 55 7.70 23.45 -15.07
CA ALA A 55 6.99 23.47 -13.80
C ALA A 55 6.43 22.08 -13.44
N MET A 56 5.87 21.36 -14.42
CA MET A 56 5.39 20.00 -14.23
C MET A 56 6.55 19.02 -13.95
N THR A 57 7.69 19.17 -14.61
CA THR A 57 8.89 18.37 -14.32
C THR A 57 9.38 18.60 -12.90
N PHE A 58 9.51 19.87 -12.47
CA PHE A 58 9.89 20.20 -11.10
C PHE A 58 8.88 19.66 -10.09
N LEU A 59 7.58 19.75 -10.39
CA LEU A 59 6.53 19.18 -9.57
C LEU A 59 6.67 17.66 -9.41
N GLN A 60 6.98 16.90 -10.48
CA GLN A 60 7.20 15.45 -10.35
C GLN A 60 8.36 15.12 -9.40
N VAL A 61 9.45 15.89 -9.47
CA VAL A 61 10.60 15.73 -8.58
C VAL A 61 10.22 16.05 -7.12
N ASN A 62 9.53 17.16 -6.89
CA ASN A 62 9.09 17.54 -5.54
C ASN A 62 8.08 16.53 -4.98
N TYR A 63 7.17 16.04 -5.81
CA TYR A 63 6.20 15.01 -5.43
C TYR A 63 6.89 13.68 -5.08
N ALA A 64 8.00 13.35 -5.76
CA ALA A 64 8.82 12.20 -5.39
C ALA A 64 9.54 12.37 -4.03
N VAL A 65 9.95 13.60 -3.67
CA VAL A 65 10.47 13.91 -2.32
C VAL A 65 9.37 13.77 -1.26
N VAL A 66 8.16 14.24 -1.53
CA VAL A 66 7.00 14.05 -0.64
C VAL A 66 6.69 12.56 -0.45
N THR A 67 6.72 11.78 -1.54
CA THR A 67 6.41 10.34 -1.47
C THR A 67 7.50 9.57 -0.73
N SER A 68 8.77 9.93 -0.89
CA SER A 68 9.87 9.31 -0.13
C SER A 68 9.83 9.62 1.36
N THR A 69 9.42 10.82 1.74
CA THR A 69 9.22 11.20 3.15
C THR A 69 7.99 10.55 3.79
N GLU A 70 7.03 10.05 3.00
CA GLU A 70 5.86 9.30 3.52
C GLU A 70 6.27 8.00 4.23
N VAL A 71 7.32 7.32 3.75
CA VAL A 71 7.89 6.13 4.40
C VAL A 71 8.43 6.47 5.81
N ALA A 72 9.03 7.66 5.94
CA ALA A 72 9.51 8.19 7.21
C ALA A 72 8.35 8.61 8.13
N TYR A 73 7.26 9.15 7.58
CA TYR A 73 6.03 9.48 8.31
C TYR A 73 5.40 8.25 8.97
N PHE A 74 5.31 7.12 8.25
CA PHE A 74 4.85 5.88 8.86
C PHE A 74 5.78 5.44 10.00
N SER A 75 7.09 5.49 9.78
CA SER A 75 8.09 5.12 10.79
C SER A 75 7.99 6.01 12.04
N TYR A 76 7.70 7.30 11.88
CA TYR A 76 7.43 8.20 12.99
C TYR A 76 6.24 7.75 13.84
N ILE A 77 5.11 7.44 13.21
CA ILE A 77 3.88 7.03 13.92
C ILE A 77 4.16 5.79 14.76
N TYR A 78 4.88 4.80 14.21
CA TYR A 78 5.22 3.61 14.98
C TYR A 78 6.20 3.93 16.11
N SER A 79 7.13 4.88 15.94
CA SER A 79 8.09 5.25 17.00
C SER A 79 7.46 5.84 18.27
N VAL A 80 6.25 6.41 18.18
CA VAL A 80 5.54 7.04 19.31
C VAL A 80 4.46 6.14 19.90
N ILE A 81 4.09 5.07 19.21
CA ILE A 81 3.06 4.13 19.65
C ILE A 81 3.75 3.00 20.43
N PRO A 82 3.15 2.48 21.50
CA PRO A 82 3.66 1.29 22.15
C PRO A 82 3.48 0.07 21.24
N VAL A 83 4.51 -0.76 21.21
CA VAL A 83 4.63 -1.97 20.40
C VAL A 83 3.38 -2.84 20.42
N GLU A 84 2.76 -3.03 21.58
CA GLU A 84 1.58 -3.89 21.79
C GLU A 84 0.37 -3.45 20.95
N ASN A 85 0.33 -2.17 20.56
CA ASN A 85 -0.77 -1.58 19.83
C ASN A 85 -0.48 -1.38 18.33
N TYR A 86 0.67 -1.80 17.81
CA TYR A 86 1.07 -1.57 16.41
C TYR A 86 0.03 -2.07 15.40
N GLN A 87 -0.48 -3.29 15.55
CA GLN A 87 -1.46 -3.85 14.61
C GLN A 87 -2.76 -3.03 14.56
N ARG A 88 -3.25 -2.58 15.73
CA ARG A 88 -4.44 -1.73 15.84
C ARG A 88 -4.17 -0.34 15.25
N ALA A 89 -3.01 0.23 15.53
CA ALA A 89 -2.58 1.50 14.98
C ALA A 89 -2.46 1.46 13.46
N THR A 90 -1.87 0.40 12.89
CA THR A 90 -1.80 0.18 11.43
C THR A 90 -3.20 0.10 10.82
N GLY A 91 -4.12 -0.64 11.45
CA GLY A 91 -5.51 -0.74 11.01
C GLY A 91 -6.22 0.61 10.98
N TYR A 92 -6.12 1.41 12.04
CA TYR A 92 -6.71 2.74 12.10
C TYR A 92 -6.08 3.71 11.09
N LEU A 93 -4.75 3.71 10.99
CA LEU A 93 -4.03 4.57 10.06
C LEU A 93 -4.41 4.30 8.61
N ARG A 94 -4.43 3.02 8.20
CA ARG A 94 -4.82 2.60 6.84
C ARG A 94 -6.29 2.90 6.56
N SER A 95 -7.17 2.69 7.53
CA SER A 95 -8.60 3.01 7.40
C SER A 95 -8.83 4.51 7.24
N ALA A 96 -8.14 5.34 8.03
CA ALA A 96 -8.21 6.79 7.92
C ALA A 96 -7.72 7.31 6.56
N MET A 97 -6.61 6.77 6.04
CA MET A 97 -6.13 7.12 4.69
C MET A 97 -7.12 6.73 3.61
N LEU A 98 -7.69 5.52 3.66
CA LEU A 98 -8.67 5.06 2.68
C LEU A 98 -9.94 5.93 2.72
N ALA A 99 -10.42 6.27 3.92
CA ALA A 99 -11.55 7.17 4.10
C ALA A 99 -11.23 8.57 3.53
N GLY A 100 -10.03 9.10 3.78
CA GLY A 100 -9.57 10.38 3.25
C GLY A 100 -9.50 10.40 1.72
N TYR A 101 -8.93 9.35 1.10
CA TYR A 101 -8.90 9.23 -0.37
C TYR A 101 -10.30 9.13 -0.97
N THR A 102 -11.17 8.35 -0.35
CA THR A 102 -12.55 8.19 -0.82
C THR A 102 -13.28 9.52 -0.74
N PHE A 103 -13.25 10.17 0.42
CA PHE A 103 -13.89 11.46 0.64
C PHE A 103 -13.35 12.54 -0.30
N GLY A 104 -12.02 12.64 -0.43
CA GLY A 104 -11.37 13.61 -1.32
C GLY A 104 -11.70 13.38 -2.80
N ALA A 105 -11.69 12.13 -3.26
CA ALA A 105 -12.04 11.79 -4.63
C ALA A 105 -13.52 12.06 -4.94
N THR A 106 -14.43 11.65 -4.05
CA THR A 106 -15.87 11.91 -4.23
C THR A 106 -16.18 13.39 -4.19
N LEU A 107 -15.60 14.13 -3.24
CA LEU A 107 -15.81 15.57 -3.11
C LEU A 107 -15.24 16.30 -4.32
N GLY A 108 -14.00 15.98 -4.73
CA GLY A 108 -13.39 16.55 -5.92
C GLY A 108 -14.23 16.32 -7.17
N GLN A 109 -14.70 15.08 -7.38
CA GLN A 109 -15.54 14.76 -8.53
C GLN A 109 -16.89 15.50 -8.50
N MET A 110 -17.53 15.61 -7.33
CA MET A 110 -18.77 16.38 -7.17
C MET A 110 -18.57 17.87 -7.46
N LEU A 111 -17.46 18.46 -7.00
CA LEU A 111 -17.14 19.87 -7.23
C LEU A 111 -16.92 20.17 -8.72
N VAL A 112 -16.23 19.29 -9.46
CA VAL A 112 -16.08 19.43 -10.92
C VAL A 112 -17.42 19.25 -11.63
N SER A 113 -18.13 18.15 -11.34
CA SER A 113 -19.26 17.72 -12.16
C SER A 113 -20.59 18.43 -11.86
N LEU A 114 -20.87 18.74 -10.60
CA LEU A 114 -22.14 19.36 -10.18
C LEU A 114 -22.01 20.87 -9.98
N ALA A 115 -20.88 21.33 -9.43
CA ALA A 115 -20.66 22.75 -9.17
C ALA A 115 -19.94 23.47 -10.32
N GLY A 116 -19.46 22.74 -11.35
CA GLY A 116 -18.76 23.31 -12.49
C GLY A 116 -17.46 24.04 -12.14
N LEU A 117 -16.84 23.67 -11.00
CA LEU A 117 -15.63 24.34 -10.52
C LEU A 117 -14.41 23.88 -11.31
N ASP A 118 -13.62 24.87 -11.75
CA ASP A 118 -12.33 24.61 -12.39
C ASP A 118 -11.33 23.97 -11.43
N TYR A 119 -10.37 23.23 -11.99
CA TYR A 119 -9.29 22.58 -11.24
C TYR A 119 -8.48 23.55 -10.37
N PHE A 120 -8.43 24.84 -10.73
CA PHE A 120 -7.80 25.88 -9.91
C PHE A 120 -8.42 25.97 -8.51
N TYR A 121 -9.74 25.95 -8.40
CA TYR A 121 -10.44 26.03 -7.11
C TYR A 121 -10.21 24.77 -6.27
N ILE A 122 -10.19 23.60 -6.91
CA ILE A 122 -9.92 22.33 -6.24
C ILE A 122 -8.50 22.33 -5.67
N ASN A 123 -7.51 22.71 -6.48
CA ASN A 123 -6.13 22.82 -6.04
C ASN A 123 -5.96 23.86 -4.92
N THR A 124 -6.71 24.96 -4.96
CA THR A 124 -6.70 26.01 -3.91
C THR A 124 -7.30 25.51 -2.60
N ILE A 125 -8.40 24.77 -2.65
CA ILE A 125 -8.99 24.13 -1.45
C ILE A 125 -7.99 23.13 -0.85
N THR A 126 -7.38 22.29 -1.68
CA THR A 126 -6.36 21.33 -1.22
C THR A 126 -5.15 22.04 -0.63
N LEU A 127 -4.68 23.14 -1.24
CA LEU A 127 -3.61 23.97 -0.69
C LEU A 127 -3.96 24.51 0.71
N GLY A 128 -5.21 24.93 0.92
CA GLY A 128 -5.69 25.36 2.24
C GLY A 128 -5.62 24.24 3.27
N ILE A 129 -6.12 23.04 2.94
CA ILE A 129 -6.10 21.87 3.83
C ILE A 129 -4.65 21.47 4.16
N VAL A 130 -3.78 21.40 3.14
CA VAL A 130 -2.36 21.06 3.30
C VAL A 130 -1.63 22.10 4.15
N SER A 131 -1.95 23.39 4.00
CA SER A 131 -1.35 24.46 4.82
C SER A 131 -1.73 24.33 6.29
N VAL A 132 -3.00 24.00 6.58
CA VAL A 132 -3.44 23.71 7.96
C VAL A 132 -2.71 22.48 8.52
N ALA A 133 -2.60 21.41 7.74
CA ALA A 133 -1.88 20.20 8.16
C ALA A 133 -0.38 20.47 8.42
N PHE A 134 0.26 21.30 7.60
CA PHE A 134 1.63 21.75 7.80
C PHE A 134 1.79 22.53 9.10
N LEU A 135 0.87 23.44 9.43
CA LEU A 135 0.89 24.13 10.72
C LEU A 135 0.75 23.13 11.87
N VAL A 136 -0.24 22.22 11.82
CA VAL A 136 -0.45 21.20 12.87
C VAL A 136 0.81 20.35 13.11
N SER A 137 1.61 20.09 12.07
CA SER A 137 2.84 19.29 12.18
C SER A 137 3.87 19.84 13.18
N PHE A 138 3.87 21.16 13.45
CA PHE A 138 4.79 21.76 14.43
C PHE A 138 4.49 21.34 15.87
N TRP A 139 3.25 20.97 16.19
CA TRP A 139 2.84 20.52 17.52
C TRP A 139 3.02 19.02 17.75
N LEU A 140 3.50 18.27 16.76
CA LEU A 140 3.75 16.83 16.90
C LEU A 140 4.85 16.56 17.95
N PRO A 141 4.69 15.53 18.82
CA PRO A 141 5.68 15.18 19.83
C PRO A 141 6.97 14.65 19.17
N MET A 142 8.13 14.97 19.76
CA MET A 142 9.41 14.46 19.26
C MET A 142 9.73 13.09 19.88
N PRO A 143 9.91 12.02 19.09
CA PRO A 143 10.28 10.71 19.62
C PRO A 143 11.69 10.75 20.21
N GLN A 144 11.86 10.12 21.36
CA GLN A 144 13.10 10.18 22.15
C GLN A 144 14.13 9.10 21.80
N THR A 145 13.76 8.07 21.04
CA THR A 145 14.65 6.96 20.67
C THR A 145 14.61 6.67 19.17
N SER A 146 15.77 6.40 18.56
CA SER A 146 15.87 5.90 17.18
C SER A 146 15.78 4.37 17.19
N MET A 147 14.82 3.82 16.45
CA MET A 147 14.50 2.39 16.46
C MET A 147 15.55 1.50 15.75
N PHE A 148 16.45 2.09 14.96
CA PHE A 148 17.21 1.35 13.95
C PHE A 148 18.42 0.53 14.46
N PHE A 149 19.09 0.91 15.56
CA PHE A 149 20.36 0.25 15.95
C PHE A 149 20.20 -1.06 16.74
N LYS A 150 19.00 -1.35 17.28
CA LYS A 150 18.77 -2.60 18.03
C LYS A 150 18.24 -3.76 17.15
N GLY A 151 17.67 -3.46 15.98
CA GLY A 151 17.02 -4.45 15.11
C GLY A 151 17.94 -5.22 14.14
N ALA A 152 19.14 -4.71 13.85
CA ALA A 152 20.04 -5.31 12.85
C ALA A 152 20.58 -6.70 13.26
N ALA A 153 20.68 -6.99 14.56
CA ALA A 153 21.11 -8.29 15.08
C ALA A 153 19.95 -9.30 15.27
N ALA A 154 18.70 -8.83 15.38
CA ALA A 154 17.53 -9.66 15.60
C ALA A 154 16.83 -10.12 14.29
N ALA A 155 17.15 -9.46 13.16
CA ALA A 155 16.58 -9.75 11.84
C ALA A 155 16.88 -11.15 11.29
N PHE A 156 17.82 -11.89 11.90
CA PHE A 156 18.17 -13.25 11.51
C PHE A 156 17.37 -14.37 12.22
N SER A 157 16.49 -14.07 13.19
CA SER A 157 16.00 -15.14 14.10
C SER A 157 14.49 -15.28 14.32
N VAL A 158 13.59 -14.53 13.68
CA VAL A 158 12.16 -14.65 14.01
C VAL A 158 11.32 -15.00 12.79
N GLY A 159 11.36 -16.29 12.45
CA GLY A 159 10.54 -16.93 11.43
C GLY A 159 9.73 -18.10 11.98
N TYR A 160 9.28 -18.06 13.24
CA TYR A 160 8.39 -19.10 13.79
C TYR A 160 7.42 -18.50 14.80
N ILE A 161 6.19 -18.22 14.35
CA ILE A 161 4.91 -18.65 14.94
C ILE A 161 3.78 -18.06 14.08
N LYS A 162 3.01 -18.95 13.44
CA LYS A 162 1.74 -18.67 12.76
C LYS A 162 0.62 -18.54 13.83
N VAL A 163 -0.57 -18.02 13.56
CA VAL A 163 -1.69 -18.81 13.00
C VAL A 163 -2.95 -17.94 12.88
N THR A 164 -3.77 -18.29 11.89
CA THR A 164 -5.16 -17.90 11.55
C THR A 164 -5.39 -16.79 10.52
N TRP A 165 -4.55 -15.75 10.40
CA TRP A 165 -4.72 -14.71 9.37
C TRP A 165 -3.99 -14.96 8.04
N VAL A 166 -3.03 -15.89 8.02
CA VAL A 166 -2.18 -16.15 6.85
C VAL A 166 -3.00 -16.68 5.67
N VAL A 167 -3.90 -17.65 5.91
CA VAL A 167 -4.69 -18.29 4.84
C VAL A 167 -5.69 -17.31 4.21
N TRP A 168 -6.46 -16.61 5.04
CA TRP A 168 -7.46 -15.66 4.56
C TRP A 168 -6.83 -14.43 3.91
N GLY A 169 -5.68 -13.96 4.41
CA GLY A 169 -4.96 -12.87 3.78
C GLY A 169 -4.32 -13.28 2.45
N GLU A 170 -3.72 -14.48 2.34
CA GLU A 170 -3.19 -14.98 1.05
C GLU A 170 -4.30 -15.14 -0.01
N LEU A 171 -5.45 -15.69 0.37
CA LEU A 171 -6.62 -15.77 -0.53
C LEU A 171 -7.13 -14.38 -0.93
N ALA A 172 -7.24 -13.44 0.01
CA ALA A 172 -7.66 -12.08 -0.29
C ALA A 172 -6.67 -11.35 -1.22
N LEU A 173 -5.36 -11.53 -1.02
CA LEU A 173 -4.33 -11.01 -1.95
C LEU A 173 -4.51 -11.58 -3.35
N GLY A 174 -4.76 -12.89 -3.46
CA GLY A 174 -5.04 -13.55 -4.72
C GLY A 174 -6.28 -13.00 -5.43
N MET A 175 -7.39 -12.86 -4.70
CA MET A 175 -8.67 -12.38 -5.23
C MET A 175 -8.62 -10.91 -5.67
N PHE A 176 -8.12 -10.00 -4.83
CA PHE A 176 -8.02 -8.58 -5.20
C PHE A 176 -7.02 -8.36 -6.34
N SER A 177 -5.97 -9.17 -6.45
CA SER A 177 -5.07 -9.15 -7.61
C SER A 177 -5.76 -9.64 -8.89
N ALA A 178 -6.64 -10.65 -8.80
CA ALA A 178 -7.44 -11.11 -9.95
C ALA A 178 -8.39 -10.02 -10.44
N VAL A 179 -9.14 -9.39 -9.51
CA VAL A 179 -10.05 -8.29 -9.83
C VAL A 179 -9.28 -7.11 -10.42
N GLY A 180 -8.13 -6.76 -9.84
CA GLY A 180 -7.24 -5.73 -10.37
C GLY A 180 -6.74 -6.05 -11.78
N SER A 181 -6.29 -7.27 -12.03
CA SER A 181 -5.86 -7.74 -13.35
C SER A 181 -7.00 -7.65 -14.38
N GLY A 182 -8.18 -8.14 -14.03
CA GLY A 182 -9.37 -8.05 -14.88
C GLY A 182 -9.75 -6.61 -15.22
N ALA A 183 -9.65 -5.69 -14.24
CA ALA A 183 -9.89 -4.27 -14.47
C ALA A 183 -8.86 -3.64 -15.43
N VAL A 184 -7.57 -4.00 -15.30
CA VAL A 184 -6.52 -3.53 -16.21
C VAL A 184 -6.72 -4.05 -17.63
N PHE A 185 -7.03 -5.34 -17.80
CA PHE A 185 -7.35 -5.90 -19.12
C PHE A 185 -8.61 -5.28 -19.73
N LEU A 186 -9.65 -5.05 -18.93
CA LEU A 186 -10.85 -4.36 -19.38
C LEU A 186 -10.52 -2.96 -19.92
N MET A 187 -9.66 -2.21 -19.23
CA MET A 187 -9.18 -0.90 -19.70
C MET A 187 -8.32 -1.00 -20.96
N ALA A 188 -7.57 -2.09 -21.15
CA ALA A 188 -6.73 -2.29 -22.34
C ALA A 188 -7.53 -2.48 -23.63
N PHE A 189 -8.68 -3.17 -23.54
CA PHE A 189 -9.46 -3.56 -24.73
C PHE A 189 -10.72 -2.71 -24.96
N THR A 190 -11.04 -1.79 -24.06
CA THR A 190 -12.21 -0.91 -24.20
C THR A 190 -11.84 0.43 -24.82
N SER A 191 -12.69 0.94 -25.70
CA SER A 191 -12.61 2.32 -26.20
C SER A 191 -13.54 3.27 -25.43
N SER A 192 -14.37 2.75 -24.51
CA SER A 192 -15.30 3.56 -23.74
C SER A 192 -14.60 4.20 -22.54
N ILE A 193 -14.50 5.52 -22.55
CA ILE A 193 -13.86 6.30 -21.47
C ILE A 193 -14.55 6.08 -20.12
N TRP A 194 -15.88 5.90 -20.10
CA TRP A 194 -16.63 5.62 -18.88
C TRP A 194 -16.25 4.27 -18.27
N VAL A 195 -16.08 3.24 -19.11
CA VAL A 195 -15.61 1.92 -18.66
C VAL A 195 -14.17 2.03 -18.17
N CYS A 196 -13.32 2.84 -18.79
CA CYS A 196 -11.97 3.11 -18.30
C CYS A 196 -11.97 3.77 -16.92
N TYR A 197 -12.83 4.76 -16.66
CA TYR A 197 -12.93 5.38 -15.35
C TYR A 197 -13.38 4.40 -14.26
N VAL A 198 -14.39 3.58 -14.54
CA VAL A 198 -14.86 2.55 -13.62
C VAL A 198 -13.77 1.51 -13.37
N GLY A 199 -13.10 1.03 -14.43
CA GLY A 199 -11.99 0.09 -14.33
C GLY A 199 -10.82 0.65 -13.51
N TYR A 200 -10.47 1.92 -13.72
CA TYR A 200 -9.42 2.60 -12.96
C TYR A 200 -9.78 2.71 -11.47
N ALA A 201 -11.04 3.07 -11.16
CA ALA A 201 -11.52 3.14 -9.79
C ALA A 201 -11.44 1.76 -9.10
N ILE A 202 -11.92 0.70 -9.76
CA ILE A 202 -11.84 -0.68 -9.26
C ILE A 202 -10.39 -1.09 -9.02
N PHE A 203 -9.51 -0.87 -10.00
CA PHE A 203 -8.09 -1.19 -9.88
C PHE A 203 -7.45 -0.45 -8.71
N LYS A 204 -7.69 0.85 -8.59
CA LYS A 204 -7.10 1.68 -7.52
C LYS A 204 -7.59 1.25 -6.14
N SER A 205 -8.87 0.93 -6.00
CA SER A 205 -9.43 0.40 -4.75
C SER A 205 -8.81 -0.96 -4.39
N CYS A 206 -8.73 -1.89 -5.34
CA CYS A 206 -8.10 -3.19 -5.12
C CYS A 206 -6.63 -3.04 -4.71
N TYR A 207 -5.88 -2.18 -5.41
CA TYR A 207 -4.48 -1.91 -5.10
C TYR A 207 -4.28 -1.38 -3.67
N MET A 208 -5.13 -0.46 -3.21
CA MET A 208 -5.07 0.05 -1.83
C MET A 208 -5.37 -1.03 -0.79
N LEU A 209 -6.31 -1.94 -1.09
CA LEU A 209 -6.59 -3.09 -0.23
C LEU A 209 -5.42 -4.08 -0.21
N LEU A 210 -4.78 -4.37 -1.35
CA LEU A 210 -3.60 -5.22 -1.45
C LEU A 210 -2.45 -4.69 -0.59
N ILE A 211 -2.15 -3.39 -0.67
CA ILE A 211 -1.14 -2.74 0.18
C ILE A 211 -1.50 -2.91 1.65
N THR A 212 -2.78 -2.69 2.01
CA THR A 212 -3.24 -2.75 3.40
C THR A 212 -3.11 -4.17 3.97
N ILE A 213 -3.59 -5.18 3.24
CA ILE A 213 -3.51 -6.59 3.64
C ILE A 213 -2.04 -7.04 3.74
N THR A 214 -1.21 -6.69 2.75
CA THR A 214 0.22 -7.04 2.75
C THR A 214 0.93 -6.40 3.95
N THR A 215 0.67 -5.11 4.21
CA THR A 215 1.24 -4.40 5.37
C THR A 215 0.79 -5.04 6.69
N PHE A 216 -0.50 -5.41 6.80
CA PHE A 216 -1.04 -6.08 7.98
C PHE A 216 -0.39 -7.46 8.19
N GLN A 217 -0.20 -8.24 7.12
CA GLN A 217 0.50 -9.52 7.19
C GLN A 217 1.95 -9.37 7.62
N ILE A 218 2.67 -8.38 7.08
CA ILE A 218 4.04 -8.07 7.48
C ILE A 218 4.07 -7.68 8.97
N ALA A 219 3.15 -6.80 9.42
CA ALA A 219 3.02 -6.40 10.81
C ALA A 219 2.70 -7.57 11.76
N SER A 220 1.96 -8.57 11.29
CA SER A 220 1.61 -9.74 12.10
C SER A 220 2.72 -10.77 12.27
N ASN A 221 3.73 -10.75 11.40
CA ASN A 221 4.78 -11.78 11.34
C ASN A 221 6.17 -11.29 11.77
N LEU A 222 6.36 -9.98 11.99
CA LEU A 222 7.64 -9.40 12.41
C LEU A 222 7.71 -9.19 13.92
N SER A 223 8.91 -9.34 14.48
CA SER A 223 9.19 -8.84 15.82
C SER A 223 9.03 -7.31 15.84
N MET A 224 8.44 -6.82 16.91
CA MET A 224 7.97 -5.44 17.02
C MET A 224 9.10 -4.39 17.02
N GLU A 225 10.34 -4.83 17.25
CA GLU A 225 11.54 -3.99 17.23
C GLU A 225 12.06 -3.69 15.82
N CYS A 226 11.66 -4.47 14.80
CA CYS A 226 12.25 -4.43 13.45
C CYS A 226 11.30 -3.91 12.36
N TYR A 227 10.09 -3.51 12.72
CA TYR A 227 9.01 -3.20 11.77
C TYR A 227 9.40 -2.11 10.75
N ALA A 228 10.01 -1.01 11.20
CA ALA A 228 10.40 0.09 10.33
C ALA A 228 11.50 -0.29 9.31
N LEU A 229 12.48 -1.10 9.73
CA LEU A 229 13.56 -1.57 8.86
C LEU A 229 13.07 -2.54 7.79
N THR A 230 12.24 -3.52 8.16
CA THR A 230 11.68 -4.45 7.18
C THR A 230 10.77 -3.72 6.19
N PHE A 231 9.98 -2.75 6.66
CA PHE A 231 9.16 -1.92 5.77
C PHE A 231 10.02 -1.10 4.81
N GLY A 232 11.12 -0.50 5.28
CA GLY A 232 12.08 0.24 4.46
C GLY A 232 12.72 -0.62 3.36
N ILE A 233 13.27 -1.78 3.72
CA ILE A 233 13.89 -2.72 2.76
C ILE A 233 12.85 -3.23 1.75
N ASN A 234 11.67 -3.63 2.21
CA ASN A 234 10.59 -4.09 1.33
C ASN A 234 10.17 -3.00 0.33
N THR A 235 10.06 -1.76 0.80
CA THR A 235 9.73 -0.62 -0.07
C THR A 235 10.83 -0.34 -1.08
N PHE A 236 12.09 -0.42 -0.68
CA PHE A 236 13.24 -0.26 -1.59
C PHE A 236 13.25 -1.33 -2.70
N VAL A 237 13.05 -2.60 -2.35
CA VAL A 237 12.97 -3.70 -3.32
C VAL A 237 11.79 -3.51 -4.27
N ALA A 238 10.61 -3.15 -3.74
CA ALA A 238 9.43 -2.89 -4.55
C ALA A 238 9.64 -1.74 -5.55
N LEU A 239 10.25 -0.64 -5.11
CA LEU A 239 10.56 0.51 -5.96
C LEU A 239 11.64 0.20 -7.00
N SER A 240 12.61 -0.63 -6.65
CA SER A 240 13.62 -1.10 -7.60
C SER A 240 12.99 -1.92 -8.72
N LEU A 241 12.11 -2.87 -8.38
CA LEU A 241 11.35 -3.64 -9.35
C LEU A 241 10.44 -2.76 -10.21
N GLN A 242 9.72 -1.83 -9.59
CA GLN A 242 8.89 -0.85 -10.30
C GLN A 242 9.71 -0.03 -11.29
N THR A 243 10.91 0.41 -10.88
CA THR A 243 11.82 1.20 -11.73
C THR A 243 12.30 0.38 -12.92
N ILE A 244 12.73 -0.87 -12.72
CA ILE A 244 13.15 -1.76 -13.82
C ILE A 244 12.03 -1.94 -14.83
N ILE A 245 10.81 -2.20 -14.37
CA ILE A 245 9.64 -2.36 -15.25
C ILE A 245 9.36 -1.05 -15.99
N THR A 246 9.42 0.10 -15.30
CA THR A 246 9.15 1.42 -15.89
C THR A 246 10.18 1.78 -16.96
N VAL A 247 11.47 1.58 -16.68
CA VAL A 247 12.56 1.77 -17.66
C VAL A 247 12.33 0.88 -18.88
N THR A 248 11.99 -0.39 -18.67
CA THR A 248 11.88 -1.34 -19.78
C THR A 248 10.64 -1.06 -20.65
N VAL A 249 9.50 -0.79 -20.03
CA VAL A 249 8.18 -0.79 -20.69
C VAL A 249 7.74 0.62 -21.12
N VAL A 250 8.03 1.65 -20.32
CA VAL A 250 7.49 3.00 -20.49
C VAL A 250 8.49 3.96 -21.14
N ASP A 251 9.77 3.82 -20.83
CA ASP A 251 10.79 4.75 -21.30
C ASP A 251 10.99 4.64 -22.82
N GLU A 252 10.93 5.77 -23.52
CA GLU A 252 11.14 5.86 -24.97
C GLU A 252 12.58 5.48 -25.36
N ALA A 253 13.55 5.59 -24.44
CA ALA A 253 14.93 5.17 -24.68
C ALA A 253 15.12 3.63 -24.66
N ALA A 254 14.13 2.89 -24.16
CA ALA A 254 14.14 1.42 -24.11
C ALA A 254 13.17 0.84 -25.15
N LEU A 255 12.05 0.24 -24.73
CA LEU A 255 11.06 -0.31 -25.64
C LEU A 255 9.99 0.71 -26.05
N GLY A 256 9.74 1.75 -25.23
CA GLY A 256 8.76 2.79 -25.52
C GLY A 256 7.39 2.26 -25.95
N LEU A 257 6.90 1.21 -25.27
CA LEU A 257 5.73 0.46 -25.74
C LEU A 257 4.47 1.33 -25.72
N ASP A 258 3.55 1.07 -26.64
CA ASP A 258 2.27 1.76 -26.68
C ASP A 258 1.44 1.46 -25.42
N ILE A 259 0.53 2.38 -25.07
CA ILE A 259 -0.23 2.33 -23.83
C ILE A 259 -1.04 1.03 -23.66
N VAL A 260 -1.55 0.43 -24.73
CA VAL A 260 -2.33 -0.81 -24.65
C VAL A 260 -1.41 -1.97 -24.29
N THR A 261 -0.24 -2.05 -24.92
CA THR A 261 0.78 -3.05 -24.58
C THR A 261 1.27 -2.90 -23.14
N GLN A 262 1.45 -1.67 -22.64
CA GLN A 262 1.80 -1.42 -21.24
C GLN A 262 0.73 -2.00 -20.29
N PHE A 263 -0.56 -1.74 -20.58
CA PHE A 263 -1.67 -2.28 -19.78
C PHE A 263 -1.72 -3.81 -19.83
N ILE A 264 -1.48 -4.43 -20.99
CA ILE A 264 -1.40 -5.89 -21.12
C ILE A 264 -0.28 -6.47 -20.26
N ILE A 265 0.90 -5.86 -20.25
CA ILE A 265 2.04 -6.30 -19.44
C ILE A 265 1.69 -6.19 -17.94
N TYR A 266 1.16 -5.06 -17.50
CA TYR A 266 0.78 -4.87 -16.10
C TYR A 266 -0.35 -5.81 -15.67
N GLY A 267 -1.38 -5.98 -16.50
CA GLY A 267 -2.48 -6.91 -16.26
C GLY A 267 -1.98 -8.36 -16.13
N SER A 268 -1.03 -8.76 -16.97
CA SER A 268 -0.42 -10.09 -16.93
C SER A 268 0.41 -10.31 -15.66
N TYR A 269 1.19 -9.31 -15.24
CA TYR A 269 1.93 -9.35 -13.98
C TYR A 269 0.99 -9.55 -12.77
N TYR A 270 -0.12 -8.80 -12.70
CA TYR A 270 -1.13 -8.99 -11.64
C TYR A 270 -1.83 -10.35 -11.71
N ALA A 271 -2.05 -10.90 -12.91
CA ALA A 271 -2.63 -12.24 -13.08
C ALA A 271 -1.70 -13.32 -12.53
N VAL A 272 -0.40 -13.24 -12.80
CA VAL A 272 0.60 -14.17 -12.27
C VAL A 272 0.64 -14.11 -10.73
N ILE A 273 0.65 -12.90 -10.16
CA ILE A 273 0.60 -12.70 -8.71
C ILE A 273 -0.67 -13.32 -8.12
N SER A 274 -1.82 -13.07 -8.74
CA SER A 274 -3.09 -13.64 -8.32
C SER A 274 -3.03 -15.17 -8.27
N LEU A 275 -2.54 -15.79 -9.34
CA LEU A 275 -2.42 -17.25 -9.43
C LEU A 275 -1.51 -17.80 -8.33
N LEU A 276 -0.35 -17.19 -8.09
CA LEU A 276 0.59 -17.62 -7.05
C LEU A 276 -0.05 -17.58 -5.65
N PHE A 277 -0.72 -16.48 -5.31
CA PHE A 277 -1.37 -16.33 -4.00
C PHE A 277 -2.60 -17.22 -3.85
N LEU A 278 -3.38 -17.45 -4.91
CA LEU A 278 -4.52 -18.36 -4.87
C LEU A 278 -4.07 -19.81 -4.73
N ILE A 279 -3.05 -20.27 -5.45
CA ILE A 279 -2.50 -21.62 -5.31
C ILE A 279 -1.98 -21.83 -3.89
N ARG A 280 -1.19 -20.89 -3.37
CA ARG A 280 -0.63 -20.99 -2.02
C ARG A 280 -1.71 -20.94 -0.93
N GLY A 281 -2.67 -20.02 -1.07
CA GLY A 281 -3.79 -19.87 -0.13
C GLY A 281 -4.70 -21.10 -0.12
N THR A 282 -5.04 -21.65 -1.29
CA THR A 282 -5.85 -22.88 -1.40
C THR A 282 -5.11 -24.11 -0.89
N TYR A 283 -3.82 -24.27 -1.22
CA TYR A 283 -2.98 -25.34 -0.69
C TYR A 283 -2.93 -25.29 0.84
N THR A 284 -2.65 -24.11 1.42
CA THR A 284 -2.59 -23.94 2.88
C THR A 284 -3.95 -24.16 3.53
N ALA A 285 -5.06 -23.74 2.90
CA ALA A 285 -6.41 -24.02 3.38
C ALA A 285 -6.76 -25.51 3.35
N CYS A 286 -6.32 -26.26 2.33
CA CYS A 286 -6.55 -27.69 2.22
C CYS A 286 -5.74 -28.49 3.25
N VAL A 287 -4.48 -28.10 3.50
CA VAL A 287 -3.61 -28.75 4.48
C VAL A 287 -4.02 -28.42 5.92
N ASN A 288 -4.50 -27.21 6.20
CA ASN A 288 -4.91 -26.79 7.54
C ASN A 288 -6.37 -27.12 7.90
N LYS A 289 -7.15 -27.77 7.02
CA LYS A 289 -8.44 -28.34 7.44
C LYS A 289 -8.14 -29.50 8.41
N PRO A 290 -8.45 -29.40 9.71
CA PRO A 290 -8.47 -30.59 10.55
C PRO A 290 -9.53 -31.51 9.96
N CYS A 291 -9.23 -32.81 9.95
CA CYS A 291 -10.10 -33.87 9.48
C CYS A 291 -11.51 -33.80 10.12
N LEU A 292 -12.41 -33.00 9.54
CA LEU A 292 -13.86 -33.08 9.76
C LEU A 292 -14.38 -34.27 8.93
N ARG A 293 -13.96 -35.47 9.33
CA ARG A 293 -14.54 -36.74 8.90
C ARG A 293 -14.24 -37.84 9.94
N HIS A 294 -14.60 -37.57 11.19
CA HIS A 294 -14.86 -38.59 12.21
C HIS A 294 -15.98 -38.09 13.12
N THR A 295 -17.19 -37.97 12.58
CA THR A 295 -18.40 -37.75 13.39
C THR A 295 -19.65 -38.37 12.77
N GLU A 296 -19.51 -39.47 12.01
CA GLU A 296 -20.69 -40.23 11.53
C GLU A 296 -20.58 -41.76 11.64
N ASP A 297 -19.50 -42.31 12.18
CA ASP A 297 -19.45 -43.76 12.50
C ASP A 297 -18.82 -43.95 13.88
N LYS A 298 -19.65 -43.91 14.92
CA LYS A 298 -19.54 -44.67 16.18
C LYS A 298 -20.57 -44.20 17.21
N GLU A 299 -21.77 -44.77 17.13
CA GLU A 299 -22.52 -45.33 18.26
C GLU A 299 -23.63 -46.22 17.66
N PRO A 300 -23.82 -47.46 18.14
CA PRO A 300 -24.07 -47.72 19.55
C PRO A 300 -23.31 -48.94 20.10
N GLU A 301 -22.45 -48.74 21.10
CA GLU A 301 -21.95 -49.87 21.93
C GLU A 301 -22.16 -49.61 23.44
N CYS A 302 -22.73 -48.46 23.82
CA CYS A 302 -22.95 -48.10 25.24
C CYS A 302 -24.35 -48.45 25.79
N VAL A 303 -25.28 -48.97 24.98
CA VAL A 303 -26.65 -49.31 25.47
C VAL A 303 -26.78 -50.79 25.85
N GLU A 304 -25.94 -51.68 25.31
CA GLU A 304 -26.03 -53.13 25.59
C GLU A 304 -25.34 -53.54 26.90
N GLU A 305 -24.29 -52.84 27.34
CA GLU A 305 -23.63 -53.12 28.62
C GLU A 305 -24.44 -52.69 29.85
N VAL A 306 -25.30 -51.67 29.73
CA VAL A 306 -26.13 -51.20 30.86
C VAL A 306 -27.30 -52.14 31.13
N ILE A 307 -27.83 -52.83 30.12
CA ILE A 307 -28.96 -53.76 30.27
C ILE A 307 -28.50 -55.15 30.77
N ALA A 308 -27.25 -55.53 30.50
CA ALA A 308 -26.68 -56.79 31.01
C ALA A 308 -26.28 -56.73 32.50
N ALA A 309 -25.93 -55.54 33.01
CA ALA A 309 -25.55 -55.35 34.41
C ALA A 309 -26.74 -55.23 35.38
N GLU A 310 -27.97 -55.06 34.88
CA GLU A 310 -29.19 -54.97 35.68
C GLU A 310 -29.95 -56.31 35.80
N ARG A 311 -29.42 -57.40 35.24
CA ARG A 311 -30.05 -58.75 35.24
C ARG A 311 -29.19 -59.87 35.87
N LEU A 312 -28.20 -59.54 36.70
CA LEU A 312 -27.48 -60.48 37.58
C LEU A 312 -27.53 -59.97 39.02
#